data_AF-A0A7S3P0J7-F1
#
_entry.id   AF-A0A7S3P0J7-F1
#
_cell.length_a   1.000
_cell.length_b   1.000
_cell.length_c   1.000
_cell.angle_alpha   90.00
_cell.angle_beta   90.00
_cell.angle_gamma   90.00
#
_symmetry.space_group_name_H-M   'P 1'
#
loop_
_entity.id
_entity.type
_entity.pdbx_description
1 polymer ?
#
loop_
_entity_poly.entity_id
_entity_poly.type
_entity_poly.pdbx_seq_one_letter_code
_entity_poly.pdbx_strand_id
1 'polypeptide(L)'
;MLKKGKDKEDQKEAATPMNEDNEKALTAFEELSEVEKAKRKAFFDHIKGIIKDNSCQSATNTSTTKALRRLIKEILATVIPSKCPHCEAKNPRVRKDGATKFFQMPLSQKDLKSMKSALSKAELNTIEAFDEDEDEEEEESKEQEQNKEDEVSERKMKYLNPLEIREHMKRLWEAEDTLLPLIFGQWSIFFLNNIIVSPNRFRPESSSGKGGSGGDFLHAHSAMLNRILKANMLLRQIIEKKEHLGVDDKSESHRSRAQSTEVERAEYTSKDVIKC
;
A
#
# COMPACT_ATOMS: atom_id res chain seq x y z
N MET A 1 39.52 1.01 -59.63
CA MET A 1 40.66 1.02 -58.68
C MET A 1 40.56 2.31 -57.87
N LEU A 2 40.16 2.25 -56.59
CA LEU A 2 41.01 2.44 -55.38
C LEU A 2 41.46 3.92 -55.24
N LYS A 3 41.26 4.72 -54.18
CA LYS A 3 41.03 4.57 -52.72
C LYS A 3 40.57 5.96 -52.16
N LYS A 4 39.56 6.05 -51.28
CA LYS A 4 39.58 6.31 -49.81
C LYS A 4 40.16 7.67 -49.30
N GLY A 5 39.35 8.36 -48.46
CA GLY A 5 39.73 9.29 -47.38
C GLY A 5 38.64 10.36 -47.17
N LYS A 6 37.75 10.27 -46.15
CA LYS A 6 37.82 10.93 -44.81
C LYS A 6 37.77 12.47 -44.95
N ASP A 7 36.79 13.20 -44.40
CA ASP A 7 36.50 13.33 -42.97
C ASP A 7 35.02 13.63 -42.63
N LYS A 8 34.60 13.05 -41.51
CA LYS A 8 33.41 13.41 -40.72
C LYS A 8 33.83 14.52 -39.76
N GLU A 9 33.10 15.63 -39.73
CA GLU A 9 33.14 16.55 -38.58
C GLU A 9 31.94 16.28 -37.69
N ASP A 10 32.25 15.71 -36.54
CA ASP A 10 31.35 15.46 -35.42
C ASP A 10 31.02 16.80 -34.74
N GLN A 11 29.78 17.29 -34.90
CA GLN A 11 29.25 18.28 -33.97
C GLN A 11 28.82 17.57 -32.69
N LYS A 12 29.72 17.61 -31.70
CA LYS A 12 29.41 17.39 -30.28
C LYS A 12 28.45 18.50 -29.83
N GLU A 13 27.16 18.20 -29.74
CA GLU A 13 26.27 19.00 -28.89
C GLU A 13 26.68 18.80 -27.43
N ALA A 14 27.03 19.92 -26.82
CA ALA A 14 27.56 20.03 -25.48
C ALA A 14 26.52 19.57 -24.45
N ALA A 15 26.97 18.76 -23.49
CA ALA A 15 26.27 18.53 -22.24
C ALA A 15 26.01 19.89 -21.56
N THR A 16 24.73 20.23 -21.39
CA THR A 16 24.29 21.34 -20.57
C THR A 16 24.71 21.08 -19.11
N PRO A 17 25.38 22.03 -18.44
CA PRO A 17 25.72 21.88 -17.02
C PRO A 17 24.42 21.89 -16.22
N MET A 18 24.18 20.81 -15.46
CA MET A 18 23.06 20.80 -14.51
C MET A 18 23.28 21.89 -13.45
N ASN A 19 22.20 22.62 -13.21
CA ASN A 19 22.14 23.91 -12.54
C ASN A 19 22.47 23.78 -11.03
N GLU A 20 23.48 24.50 -10.52
CA GLU A 20 23.81 24.58 -9.08
C GLU A 20 22.60 24.94 -8.21
N ASP A 21 21.62 25.63 -8.78
CA ASP A 21 20.39 26.04 -8.11
C ASP A 21 19.47 24.85 -7.77
N ASN A 22 19.57 23.74 -8.52
CA ASN A 22 18.79 22.52 -8.24
C ASN A 22 19.39 21.74 -7.05
N GLU A 23 20.72 21.71 -6.93
CA GLU A 23 21.39 21.11 -5.76
C GLU A 23 21.15 21.92 -4.48
N LYS A 24 21.12 23.26 -4.59
CA LYS A 24 20.75 24.15 -3.47
C LYS A 24 19.30 23.97 -3.03
N ALA A 25 18.38 23.71 -3.96
CA ALA A 25 16.99 23.45 -3.64
C ALA A 25 16.79 22.09 -2.93
N LEU A 26 17.48 21.04 -3.38
CA LEU A 26 17.44 19.71 -2.75
C LEU A 26 17.99 19.75 -1.32
N THR A 27 19.13 20.40 -1.12
CA THR A 27 19.75 20.54 0.21
C THR A 27 18.87 21.34 1.17
N ALA A 28 18.24 22.43 0.71
CA ALA A 28 17.31 23.20 1.53
C ALA A 28 16.04 22.41 1.90
N PHE A 29 15.54 21.56 1.01
CA PHE A 29 14.41 20.67 1.29
C PHE A 29 14.76 19.61 2.34
N GLU A 30 15.94 19.00 2.22
CA GLU A 30 16.45 18.01 3.16
C GLU A 30 16.64 18.64 4.55
N GLU A 31 17.16 19.87 4.63
CA GLU A 31 17.28 20.63 5.88
C GLU A 31 15.91 20.95 6.53
N LEU A 32 14.91 21.35 5.75
CA LEU A 32 13.56 21.61 6.26
C LEU A 32 12.91 20.32 6.78
N SER A 33 13.09 19.20 6.08
CA SER A 33 12.66 17.87 6.52
C SER A 33 13.31 17.48 7.85
N GLU A 34 14.61 17.73 8.02
CA GLU A 34 15.32 17.47 9.27
C GLU A 34 14.87 18.38 10.41
N VAL A 35 14.55 19.66 10.14
CA VAL A 35 13.97 20.58 11.13
C VAL A 35 12.59 20.12 11.58
N GLU A 36 11.75 19.63 10.67
CA GLU A 36 10.45 19.06 11.02
C GLU A 36 10.59 17.77 11.83
N LYS A 37 11.48 16.86 11.41
CA LYS A 37 11.81 15.65 12.19
C LYS A 37 12.32 16.02 13.58
N ALA A 38 13.16 17.04 13.71
CA ALA A 38 13.67 17.51 15.00
C ALA A 38 12.55 18.09 15.89
N LYS A 39 11.62 18.87 15.32
CA LYS A 39 10.45 19.38 16.04
C LYS A 39 9.53 18.25 16.51
N ARG A 40 9.24 17.27 15.64
CA ARG A 40 8.49 16.06 16.00
C ARG A 40 9.21 15.34 17.13
N LYS A 41 10.50 15.05 16.98
CA LYS A 41 11.31 14.38 17.99
C LYS A 41 11.29 15.11 19.34
N ALA A 42 11.45 16.43 19.37
CA ALA A 42 11.39 17.22 20.59
C ALA A 42 10.01 17.14 21.28
N PHE A 43 8.94 17.23 20.50
CA PHE A 43 7.56 17.04 21.00
C PHE A 43 7.36 15.62 21.56
N PHE A 44 7.91 14.61 20.90
CA PHE A 44 7.81 13.23 21.36
C PHE A 44 8.66 12.94 22.60
N ASP A 45 9.86 13.48 22.70
CA ASP A 45 10.69 13.36 23.90
C ASP A 45 9.99 14.04 25.09
N HIS A 46 9.30 15.16 24.85
CA HIS A 46 8.45 15.80 25.84
C HIS A 46 7.28 14.90 26.29
N ILE A 47 6.53 14.32 25.34
CA ILE A 47 5.43 13.39 25.66
C ILE A 47 5.97 12.14 26.38
N LYS A 48 7.10 11.60 25.94
CA LYS A 48 7.73 10.41 26.52
C LYS A 48 8.21 10.68 27.93
N GLY A 49 8.73 11.88 28.21
CA GLY A 49 9.04 12.35 29.56
C GLY A 49 7.80 12.34 30.45
N ILE A 50 6.70 12.96 29.99
CA ILE A 50 5.42 12.96 30.70
C ILE A 50 4.93 11.53 30.99
N ILE A 51 5.03 10.62 30.02
CA ILE A 51 4.57 9.23 30.19
C ILE A 51 5.48 8.46 31.17
N LYS A 52 6.79 8.67 31.11
CA LYS A 52 7.76 8.00 31.97
C LYS A 52 7.64 8.47 33.43
N ASP A 53 7.42 9.76 33.64
CA ASP A 53 7.20 10.32 34.97
C ASP A 53 5.88 9.82 35.59
N ASN A 54 4.86 9.58 34.75
CA ASN A 54 3.59 8.98 35.17
C ASN A 54 3.62 7.45 35.33
N SER A 55 4.65 6.76 34.84
CA SER A 55 4.75 5.29 34.91
C SER A 55 4.94 4.73 36.33
N CYS A 56 5.31 5.59 37.29
CA CYS A 56 5.41 5.22 38.71
C CYS A 56 4.06 5.23 39.46
N GLN A 57 2.99 5.73 38.86
CA GLN A 57 1.64 5.65 39.43
C GLN A 57 0.94 4.41 38.88
N SER A 58 1.22 3.27 39.51
CA SER A 58 0.54 2.00 39.32
C SER A 58 -0.92 2.07 39.82
N ALA A 59 -1.74 2.83 39.11
CA ALA A 59 -3.20 2.76 39.14
C ALA A 59 -3.68 3.46 37.88
N THR A 60 -3.93 2.72 36.80
CA THR A 60 -4.65 3.26 35.65
C THR A 60 -6.10 3.50 36.07
N ASN A 61 -6.33 4.62 36.74
CA ASN A 61 -7.64 5.07 37.16
C ASN A 61 -8.57 4.99 35.93
N THR A 62 -9.78 4.43 36.10
CA THR A 62 -10.77 4.27 35.02
C THR A 62 -11.03 5.59 34.28
N SER A 63 -10.86 6.72 34.96
CA SER A 63 -10.93 8.06 34.39
C SER A 63 -9.84 8.33 33.33
N THR A 64 -8.59 7.99 33.62
CA THR A 64 -7.44 8.22 32.71
C THR A 64 -7.56 7.39 31.44
N THR A 65 -7.93 6.11 31.56
CA THR A 65 -8.16 5.25 30.38
C THR A 65 -9.35 5.74 29.54
N LYS A 66 -10.40 6.28 30.17
CA LYS A 66 -11.53 6.89 29.47
C LYS A 66 -11.14 8.17 28.74
N ALA A 67 -10.32 9.02 29.35
CA ALA A 67 -9.78 10.22 28.71
C ALA A 67 -8.90 9.87 27.50
N LEU A 68 -8.01 8.89 27.65
CA LEU A 68 -7.14 8.41 26.56
C LEU A 68 -7.96 7.85 25.38
N ARG A 69 -9.00 7.05 25.63
CA ARG A 69 -9.88 6.56 24.55
C ARG A 69 -10.63 7.68 23.84
N ARG A 70 -11.03 8.74 24.55
CA ARG A 70 -11.69 9.91 23.95
C ARG A 70 -10.72 10.65 23.02
N LEU A 71 -9.50 10.89 23.50
CA LEU A 71 -8.45 11.55 22.73
C LEU A 71 -8.07 10.74 21.47
N ILE A 72 -7.90 9.42 21.59
CA ILE A 72 -7.66 8.56 20.41
C ILE A 72 -8.83 8.65 19.43
N LYS A 73 -10.08 8.63 19.91
CA LYS A 73 -11.26 8.74 19.04
C LYS A 73 -11.28 10.08 18.31
N GLU A 74 -10.93 11.16 18.98
CA GLU A 74 -10.84 12.50 18.40
C GLU A 74 -9.74 12.56 17.32
N ILE A 75 -8.54 12.05 17.63
CA ILE A 75 -7.44 11.97 16.67
C ILE A 75 -7.87 11.18 15.42
N LEU A 76 -8.41 9.97 15.59
CA LEU A 76 -8.80 9.13 14.47
C LEU A 76 -9.95 9.72 13.64
N ALA A 77 -10.81 10.55 14.24
CA ALA A 77 -11.87 11.23 13.49
C ALA A 77 -11.31 12.35 12.59
N THR A 78 -10.24 13.03 13.02
CA THR A 78 -9.61 14.13 12.27
C THR A 78 -8.63 13.65 11.19
N VAL A 79 -8.02 12.46 11.37
CA VAL A 79 -6.94 11.93 10.50
C VAL A 79 -7.39 11.46 9.11
N ILE A 80 -8.67 11.59 8.74
CA ILE A 80 -9.17 11.17 7.41
C ILE A 80 -9.50 12.40 6.55
N PRO A 81 -8.52 13.19 6.09
CA PRO A 81 -8.78 14.25 5.14
C PRO A 81 -8.95 13.67 3.73
N SER A 82 -9.79 14.30 2.91
CA SER A 82 -9.98 13.93 1.49
C SER A 82 -8.79 14.33 0.61
N LYS A 83 -7.97 15.26 1.08
CA LYS A 83 -6.71 15.72 0.49
C LYS A 83 -5.59 15.62 1.52
N CYS A 84 -4.40 15.19 1.11
CA CYS A 84 -3.24 15.19 1.98
C CYS A 84 -2.82 16.64 2.32
N PRO A 85 -2.60 17.01 3.60
CA PRO A 85 -2.12 18.35 3.94
C PRO A 85 -0.64 18.58 3.58
N HIS A 86 0.12 17.51 3.32
CA HIS A 86 1.55 17.59 3.00
C HIS A 86 1.82 17.70 1.50
N CYS A 87 1.17 16.86 0.68
CA CYS A 87 1.40 16.82 -0.76
C CYS A 87 0.18 17.22 -1.61
N GLU A 88 -0.93 17.63 -0.97
CA GLU A 88 -2.19 18.03 -1.62
C GLU A 88 -2.87 16.97 -2.50
N ALA A 89 -2.26 15.79 -2.65
CA ALA A 89 -2.82 14.67 -3.40
C ALA A 89 -4.15 14.21 -2.81
N LYS A 90 -5.09 13.89 -3.71
CA LYS A 90 -6.41 13.36 -3.35
C LYS A 90 -6.30 11.93 -2.84
N ASN A 91 -6.92 11.62 -1.71
CA ASN A 91 -6.89 10.25 -1.21
C ASN A 91 -8.05 9.42 -1.80
N PRO A 92 -7.78 8.34 -2.57
CA PRO A 92 -8.83 7.47 -3.08
C PRO A 92 -9.56 6.76 -1.92
N ARG A 93 -10.90 6.74 -1.99
CA ARG A 93 -11.71 6.19 -0.90
C ARG A 93 -11.59 4.67 -0.85
N VAL A 94 -11.20 4.14 0.30
CA VAL A 94 -11.22 2.69 0.56
C VAL A 94 -12.57 2.29 1.17
N ARG A 95 -13.24 1.33 0.53
CA ARG A 95 -14.49 0.71 0.99
C ARG A 95 -14.17 -0.68 1.56
N LYS A 96 -14.72 -0.97 2.73
CA LYS A 96 -14.76 -2.31 3.30
C LYS A 96 -15.98 -3.07 2.77
N ASP A 97 -15.78 -4.32 2.38
CA ASP A 97 -16.83 -5.26 2.01
C ASP A 97 -16.73 -6.53 2.89
N GLY A 98 -17.80 -6.83 3.61
CA GLY A 98 -17.80 -7.88 4.62
C GLY A 98 -16.72 -7.69 5.68
N ALA A 99 -16.11 -8.79 6.14
CA ALA A 99 -15.05 -8.76 7.15
C ALA A 99 -13.63 -8.82 6.58
N THR A 100 -13.48 -9.20 5.30
CA THR A 100 -12.18 -9.65 4.75
C THR A 100 -11.73 -8.92 3.49
N LYS A 101 -12.61 -8.19 2.80
CA LYS A 101 -12.31 -7.58 1.51
C LYS A 101 -12.27 -6.06 1.62
N PHE A 102 -11.27 -5.47 0.98
CA PHE A 102 -11.15 -4.02 0.82
C PHE A 102 -11.10 -3.69 -0.66
N PHE A 103 -11.77 -2.60 -1.02
CA PHE A 103 -11.85 -2.11 -2.38
C PHE A 103 -11.49 -0.63 -2.39
N GLN A 104 -10.59 -0.25 -3.28
CA GLN A 104 -10.26 1.14 -3.56
C GLN A 104 -11.20 1.65 -4.65
N MET A 105 -11.92 2.72 -4.33
CA MET A 105 -12.79 3.41 -5.29
C MET A 105 -11.92 4.21 -6.27
N PRO A 106 -12.25 4.18 -7.56
CA PRO A 106 -11.59 5.05 -8.53
C PRO A 106 -11.85 6.52 -8.21
N LEU A 107 -10.88 7.37 -8.51
CA LEU A 107 -11.06 8.81 -8.40
C LEU A 107 -11.94 9.32 -9.54
N SER A 108 -12.66 10.43 -9.30
CA SER A 108 -13.37 11.15 -10.36
C SER A 108 -12.38 11.75 -11.36
N GLN A 109 -12.78 11.95 -12.62
CA GLN A 109 -11.96 12.62 -13.65
C GLN A 109 -11.44 13.99 -13.17
N LYS A 110 -12.25 14.75 -12.41
CA LYS A 110 -11.86 16.05 -11.85
C LYS A 110 -10.74 15.90 -10.81
N ASP A 111 -10.87 14.91 -9.92
CA ASP A 111 -9.89 14.65 -8.87
C ASP A 111 -8.60 14.05 -9.43
N LEU A 112 -8.68 13.21 -10.47
CA LEU A 112 -7.51 12.70 -11.18
C LEU A 112 -6.71 13.83 -11.81
N LYS A 113 -7.37 14.77 -12.51
CA LYS A 113 -6.69 15.94 -13.11
C LYS A 113 -6.01 16.79 -12.03
N SER A 114 -6.70 17.03 -10.91
CA SER A 114 -6.14 17.76 -9.76
C SER A 114 -4.97 17.03 -9.09
N MET A 115 -4.97 15.69 -9.08
CA MET A 115 -3.88 14.89 -8.55
C MET A 115 -2.69 14.89 -9.50
N LYS A 116 -2.92 14.67 -10.80
CA LYS A 116 -1.90 14.72 -11.87
C LYS A 116 -1.17 16.07 -11.88
N SER A 117 -1.85 17.18 -11.60
CA SER A 117 -1.23 18.50 -11.51
C SER A 117 -0.44 18.75 -10.22
N ALA A 118 -0.74 18.03 -9.13
CA ALA A 118 -0.07 18.20 -7.83
C ALA A 118 1.17 17.31 -7.69
N LEU A 119 1.25 16.23 -8.46
CA LEU A 119 2.33 15.26 -8.44
C LEU A 119 3.45 15.63 -9.42
N SER A 120 4.68 15.22 -9.09
CA SER A 120 5.84 15.40 -9.96
C SER A 120 5.75 14.50 -11.21
N LYS A 121 6.44 14.87 -12.30
CA LYS A 121 6.47 14.07 -13.56
C LYS A 121 6.87 12.60 -13.37
N ALA A 122 7.62 12.27 -12.32
CA ALA A 122 8.02 10.89 -12.01
C ALA A 122 6.84 10.03 -11.47
N GLU A 123 5.88 10.66 -10.78
CA GLU A 123 4.70 10.01 -10.19
C GLU A 123 3.55 9.88 -11.21
N LEU A 124 3.49 10.77 -12.21
CA LEU A 124 2.55 10.76 -13.33
C LEU A 124 2.64 9.48 -14.18
N ASN A 125 3.86 8.97 -14.42
CA ASN A 125 4.09 7.77 -15.24
C ASN A 125 3.43 6.49 -14.70
N THR A 126 3.08 6.45 -13.41
CA THR A 126 2.39 5.27 -12.80
C THR A 126 0.87 5.36 -12.97
N ILE A 127 0.34 6.55 -13.26
CA ILE A 127 -1.09 6.81 -13.42
C ILE A 127 -1.46 6.74 -14.91
N GLU A 128 -0.59 7.21 -15.80
CA GLU A 128 -0.81 7.19 -17.27
C GLU A 128 -0.83 5.77 -17.84
N ALA A 129 -0.08 4.83 -17.27
CA ALA A 129 -0.13 3.41 -17.65
C ALA A 129 -1.51 2.73 -17.43
N PHE A 130 -2.44 3.39 -16.74
CA PHE A 130 -3.83 2.94 -16.59
C PHE A 130 -4.84 3.68 -17.47
N ASP A 131 -4.46 4.83 -18.06
CA ASP A 131 -5.31 5.63 -18.97
C ASP A 131 -4.95 5.38 -20.46
N GLU A 132 -3.73 4.91 -20.78
CA GLU A 132 -3.27 4.69 -22.17
C GLU A 132 -3.95 3.53 -22.93
N ASP A 133 -4.80 2.73 -22.27
CA ASP A 133 -5.55 1.64 -22.92
C ASP A 133 -6.90 2.08 -23.53
N GLU A 134 -7.32 3.36 -23.41
CA GLU A 134 -8.69 3.78 -23.78
C GLU A 134 -8.82 5.06 -24.65
N ASP A 135 -7.74 5.79 -24.98
CA ASP A 135 -7.81 7.10 -25.64
C ASP A 135 -7.44 7.10 -27.16
N GLU A 136 -7.69 6.02 -27.91
CA GLU A 136 -7.47 6.03 -29.39
C GLU A 136 -8.73 6.29 -30.26
N GLU A 137 -9.92 6.49 -29.69
CA GLU A 137 -11.11 6.81 -30.48
C GLU A 137 -12.00 7.87 -29.81
N GLU A 138 -11.66 9.16 -29.91
CA GLU A 138 -12.66 10.24 -29.79
C GLU A 138 -12.14 11.57 -30.38
N GLU A 139 -12.06 11.64 -31.71
CA GLU A 139 -12.08 12.91 -32.44
C GLU A 139 -13.53 13.20 -32.88
N GLU A 140 -13.96 14.44 -32.61
CA GLU A 140 -15.18 15.13 -33.06
C GLU A 140 -16.53 14.79 -32.40
N SER A 141 -16.88 15.56 -31.37
CA SER A 141 -17.94 16.59 -31.52
C SER A 141 -18.06 17.47 -30.26
N LYS A 142 -18.05 18.79 -30.49
CA LYS A 142 -18.31 19.81 -29.47
C LYS A 142 -19.82 19.96 -29.25
N GLU A 143 -20.17 20.40 -28.05
CA GLU A 143 -21.47 20.91 -27.57
C GLU A 143 -22.43 19.88 -26.96
N GLN A 144 -22.29 19.67 -25.65
CA GLN A 144 -23.41 19.70 -24.70
C GLN A 144 -22.89 19.72 -23.25
N GLU A 145 -22.74 20.92 -22.70
CA GLU A 145 -22.68 21.16 -21.26
C GLU A 145 -24.09 21.04 -20.69
N GLN A 146 -24.39 19.93 -19.99
CA GLN A 146 -25.17 19.83 -18.75
C GLN A 146 -25.55 18.36 -18.51
N ASN A 147 -25.30 17.88 -17.28
CA ASN A 147 -25.57 16.52 -16.75
C ASN A 147 -24.59 15.38 -17.08
N LYS A 148 -23.34 15.49 -16.61
CA LYS A 148 -22.43 14.33 -16.38
C LYS A 148 -22.08 14.17 -14.90
N GLU A 149 -23.09 13.95 -14.05
CA GLU A 149 -22.85 13.54 -12.65
C GLU A 149 -23.09 12.04 -12.40
N ASP A 150 -23.71 11.31 -13.33
CA ASP A 150 -24.09 9.89 -13.14
C ASP A 150 -23.35 8.88 -14.03
N GLU A 151 -22.39 9.30 -14.87
CA GLU A 151 -21.58 8.40 -15.71
C GLU A 151 -20.26 7.98 -15.04
N VAL A 152 -20.31 7.72 -13.73
CA VAL A 152 -19.18 7.18 -12.92
C VAL A 152 -19.26 5.65 -12.81
N SER A 153 -20.21 5.02 -13.51
CA SER A 153 -20.66 3.65 -13.27
C SER A 153 -19.81 2.52 -13.89
N GLU A 154 -18.73 2.79 -14.63
CA GLU A 154 -17.92 1.70 -15.23
C GLU A 154 -16.45 1.64 -14.80
N ARG A 155 -15.96 2.58 -13.98
CA ARG A 155 -14.62 2.43 -13.40
C ARG A 155 -14.64 1.35 -12.33
N LYS A 156 -14.02 0.20 -12.64
CA LYS A 156 -13.97 -0.96 -11.75
C LYS A 156 -13.24 -0.61 -10.46
N MET A 157 -13.86 -0.92 -9.32
CA MET A 157 -13.23 -0.80 -8.01
C MET A 157 -12.02 -1.74 -7.94
N LYS A 158 -10.87 -1.25 -7.49
CA LYS A 158 -9.66 -2.08 -7.36
C LYS A 158 -9.72 -2.87 -6.06
N TYR A 159 -9.61 -4.20 -6.13
CA TYR A 159 -9.45 -5.03 -4.94
C TYR A 159 -8.06 -4.81 -4.33
N LEU A 160 -8.01 -4.53 -3.03
CA LEU A 160 -6.75 -4.38 -2.30
C LEU A 160 -6.36 -5.71 -1.64
N ASN A 161 -5.20 -6.23 -2.04
CA ASN A 161 -4.66 -7.47 -1.47
C ASN A 161 -4.13 -7.21 -0.04
N PRO A 162 -4.34 -8.13 0.92
CA PRO A 162 -3.69 -8.08 2.24
C PRO A 162 -2.19 -7.75 2.23
N LEU A 163 -1.44 -8.19 1.22
CA LEU A 163 -0.01 -7.86 1.09
C LEU A 163 0.24 -6.39 0.73
N GLU A 164 -0.57 -5.81 -0.16
CA GLU A 164 -0.50 -4.38 -0.49
C GLU A 164 -0.87 -3.54 0.73
N ILE A 165 -1.95 -3.91 1.43
CA ILE A 165 -2.39 -3.24 2.66
C ILE A 165 -1.29 -3.30 3.73
N ARG A 166 -0.62 -4.45 3.87
CA ARG A 166 0.51 -4.62 4.78
C ARG A 166 1.64 -3.65 4.47
N GLU A 167 2.00 -3.51 3.19
CA GLU A 167 3.06 -2.59 2.77
C GLU A 167 2.66 -1.13 2.99
N HIS A 168 1.41 -0.76 2.70
CA HIS A 168 0.89 0.58 3.02
C HIS A 168 0.95 0.88 4.52
N MET A 169 0.53 -0.08 5.37
CA MET A 169 0.61 0.09 6.83
C MET A 169 2.04 0.20 7.32
N LYS A 170 2.96 -0.60 6.76
CA LYS A 170 4.39 -0.51 7.09
C LYS A 170 4.94 0.89 6.80
N ARG A 171 4.72 1.40 5.58
CA ARG A 171 5.18 2.73 5.17
C ARG A 171 4.56 3.85 6.01
N LEU A 172 3.28 3.73 6.34
CA LEU A 172 2.60 4.67 7.22
C LEU A 172 3.23 4.69 8.63
N TRP A 173 3.58 3.53 9.17
CA TRP A 173 4.27 3.42 10.47
C TRP A 173 5.72 3.88 10.42
N GLU A 174 6.39 3.81 9.27
CA GLU A 174 7.73 4.34 9.08
C GLU A 174 7.71 5.87 8.96
N ALA A 175 6.70 6.43 8.29
CA ALA A 175 6.50 7.87 8.18
C ALA A 175 6.01 8.50 9.50
N GLU A 176 5.13 7.80 10.21
CA GLU A 176 4.58 8.19 11.51
C GLU A 176 5.12 7.27 12.62
N ASP A 177 6.45 7.25 12.74
CA ASP A 177 7.27 6.40 13.64
C ASP A 177 7.09 6.68 15.14
N THR A 178 6.19 7.60 15.47
CA THR A 178 6.08 8.19 16.79
C THR A 178 4.66 8.09 17.32
N LEU A 179 3.67 8.67 16.64
CA LEU A 179 2.27 8.65 17.08
C LEU A 179 1.67 7.24 17.03
N LEU A 180 1.84 6.52 15.92
CA LEU A 180 1.21 5.21 15.72
C LEU A 180 1.80 4.12 16.63
N PRO A 181 3.13 4.03 16.83
CA PRO A 181 3.71 3.13 17.82
C PRO A 181 3.29 3.43 19.25
N LEU A 182 3.02 4.71 19.58
CA LEU A 182 2.53 5.06 20.91
C LEU A 182 1.09 4.60 21.16
N ILE A 183 0.21 4.69 20.15
CA ILE A 183 -1.21 4.33 20.28
C ILE A 183 -1.41 2.81 20.16
N PHE A 184 -0.80 2.19 19.14
CA PHE A 184 -1.08 0.81 18.75
C PHE A 184 0.11 -0.13 18.91
N GLY A 185 1.32 0.40 19.09
CA GLY A 185 2.54 -0.40 18.98
C GLY A 185 2.87 -0.72 17.53
N GLN A 186 3.30 -1.94 17.26
CA GLN A 186 3.75 -2.34 15.93
C GLN A 186 2.57 -2.60 14.98
N TRP A 187 2.69 -2.22 13.71
CA TRP A 187 1.68 -2.50 12.68
C TRP A 187 1.44 -4.01 12.45
N SER A 188 2.42 -4.85 12.78
CA SER A 188 2.37 -6.30 12.58
C SER A 188 1.24 -6.98 13.35
N ILE A 189 0.73 -6.37 14.43
CA ILE A 189 -0.36 -6.92 15.25
C ILE A 189 -1.68 -7.05 14.48
N PHE A 190 -1.87 -6.31 13.40
CA PHE A 190 -3.08 -6.34 12.58
C PHE A 190 -3.08 -7.49 11.56
N PHE A 191 -1.97 -8.21 11.41
CA PHE A 191 -1.80 -9.29 10.45
C PHE A 191 -1.49 -10.62 11.14
N LEU A 192 -2.16 -11.68 10.71
CA LEU A 192 -1.95 -13.02 11.24
C LEU A 192 -1.20 -13.88 10.22
N ASN A 193 0.09 -14.11 10.46
CA ASN A 193 0.91 -14.99 9.63
C ASN A 193 0.85 -16.46 10.11
N ASN A 194 0.69 -16.66 11.42
CA ASN A 194 0.77 -17.97 12.05
C ASN A 194 -0.42 -18.15 13.00
N ILE A 195 -1.07 -19.31 12.93
CA ILE A 195 -2.17 -19.66 13.84
C ILE A 195 -1.61 -20.59 14.92
N ILE A 196 -1.76 -20.18 16.17
CA ILE A 196 -1.46 -21.05 17.32
C ILE A 196 -2.60 -22.03 17.48
N VAL A 197 -2.27 -23.32 17.60
CA VAL A 197 -3.24 -24.39 17.73
C VAL A 197 -3.26 -24.87 19.17
N SER A 198 -4.45 -24.98 19.76
CA SER A 198 -4.58 -25.43 21.14
C SER A 198 -4.15 -26.90 21.30
N PRO A 199 -3.58 -27.30 22.46
CA PRO A 199 -3.23 -28.69 22.72
C PRO A 199 -4.43 -29.66 22.57
N ASN A 200 -4.16 -30.93 22.29
CA ASN A 200 -5.21 -31.94 22.03
C ASN A 200 -6.19 -32.12 23.20
N ARG A 201 -5.72 -31.94 24.44
CA ARG A 201 -6.58 -31.95 25.64
C ARG A 201 -7.75 -30.95 25.56
N PHE A 202 -7.57 -29.84 24.86
CA PHE A 202 -8.60 -28.80 24.67
C PHE A 202 -9.41 -28.97 23.39
N ARG A 203 -9.19 -30.07 22.65
CA ARG A 203 -9.91 -30.42 21.42
C ARG A 203 -10.19 -31.93 21.40
N PRO A 204 -10.85 -32.48 22.44
CA PRO A 204 -11.09 -33.92 22.53
C PRO A 204 -11.99 -34.37 21.39
N GLU A 205 -11.73 -35.57 20.88
CA GLU A 205 -12.60 -36.24 19.92
C GLU A 205 -13.91 -36.61 20.63
N SER A 206 -15.04 -36.36 19.98
CA SER A 206 -16.33 -36.77 20.49
C SER A 206 -16.60 -38.18 19.99
N SER A 207 -16.46 -39.18 20.88
CA SER A 207 -16.96 -40.52 20.62
C SER A 207 -18.48 -40.50 20.75
N SER A 208 -19.22 -40.65 19.66
CA SER A 208 -20.65 -40.92 19.76
C SER A 208 -20.83 -42.27 20.47
N GLY A 209 -21.53 -42.26 21.60
CA GLY A 209 -21.55 -43.36 22.57
C GLY A 209 -21.96 -44.72 22.01
N LYS A 210 -21.52 -45.77 22.73
CA LYS A 210 -21.85 -47.20 22.59
C LYS A 210 -23.29 -47.44 22.12
N GLY A 211 -23.50 -47.48 20.82
CA GLY A 211 -24.82 -47.60 20.20
C GLY A 211 -24.73 -47.87 18.71
N GLY A 212 -23.99 -48.91 18.34
CA GLY A 212 -24.11 -49.62 17.04
C GLY A 212 -23.69 -48.90 15.76
N SER A 213 -23.45 -47.58 15.77
CA SER A 213 -22.97 -46.82 14.60
C SER A 213 -22.11 -45.63 15.04
N GLY A 214 -21.23 -45.86 16.01
CA GLY A 214 -20.39 -44.85 16.64
C GLY A 214 -19.13 -44.56 15.84
N GLY A 215 -19.20 -43.58 14.93
CA GLY A 215 -18.00 -42.94 14.38
C GLY A 215 -17.46 -41.90 15.36
N ASP A 216 -16.14 -41.84 15.50
CA ASP A 216 -15.48 -40.75 16.21
C ASP A 216 -15.60 -39.47 15.39
N PHE A 217 -16.18 -38.42 16.00
CA PHE A 217 -16.30 -37.12 15.36
C PHE A 217 -15.18 -36.19 15.83
N LEU A 218 -14.57 -35.48 14.87
CA LEU A 218 -13.55 -34.48 15.15
C LEU A 218 -14.15 -33.29 15.92
N HIS A 219 -13.37 -32.76 16.86
CA HIS A 219 -13.69 -31.50 17.52
C HIS A 219 -13.88 -30.35 16.50
N ALA A 220 -14.82 -29.43 16.75
CA ALA A 220 -15.14 -28.32 15.84
C ALA A 220 -13.92 -27.48 15.45
N HIS A 221 -13.02 -27.17 16.40
CA HIS A 221 -11.78 -26.45 16.09
C HIS A 221 -10.85 -27.24 15.17
N SER A 222 -10.75 -28.55 15.35
CA SER A 222 -9.94 -29.43 14.49
C SER A 222 -10.53 -29.50 13.08
N ALA A 223 -11.86 -29.52 12.95
CA ALA A 223 -12.53 -29.46 11.66
C ALA A 223 -12.26 -28.13 10.92
N MET A 224 -12.28 -26.98 11.61
CA MET A 224 -11.93 -25.67 11.02
C MET A 224 -10.46 -25.60 10.61
N LEU A 225 -9.55 -26.05 11.47
CA LEU A 225 -8.12 -26.07 11.17
C LEU A 225 -7.80 -26.95 9.96
N ASN A 226 -8.49 -28.09 9.83
CA ASN A 226 -8.37 -28.94 8.65
C ASN A 226 -8.79 -28.22 7.36
N ARG A 227 -9.81 -27.36 7.40
CA ARG A 227 -10.19 -26.53 6.24
C ARG A 227 -9.10 -25.52 5.90
N ILE A 228 -8.52 -24.87 6.91
CA ILE A 228 -7.42 -23.91 6.73
C ILE A 228 -6.19 -24.61 6.13
N LEU A 229 -5.79 -25.76 6.66
CA LEU A 229 -4.66 -26.55 6.15
C LEU A 229 -4.87 -26.98 4.70
N LYS A 230 -6.07 -27.49 4.36
CA LYS A 230 -6.41 -27.84 2.98
C LYS A 230 -6.33 -26.62 2.04
N ALA A 231 -6.85 -25.46 2.46
CA ALA A 231 -6.75 -24.23 1.69
C ALA A 231 -5.28 -23.80 1.48
N ASN A 232 -4.44 -23.89 2.51
CA ASN A 232 -3.02 -23.58 2.41
C ASN A 232 -2.26 -24.53 1.47
N MET A 233 -2.58 -25.82 1.51
CA MET A 233 -2.01 -26.81 0.59
C MET A 233 -2.41 -26.51 -0.86
N LEU A 234 -3.68 -26.18 -1.10
CA LEU A 234 -4.16 -25.78 -2.44
C LEU A 234 -3.47 -24.52 -2.93
N LEU A 235 -3.32 -23.49 -2.09
CA LEU A 235 -2.58 -22.27 -2.44
C LEU A 235 -1.14 -22.58 -2.82
N ARG A 236 -0.45 -23.44 -2.06
CA ARG A 236 0.90 -23.87 -2.37
C ARG A 236 0.99 -24.56 -3.72
N GLN A 237 0.05 -25.46 -4.04
CA GLN A 237 -0.02 -26.12 -5.34
C GLN A 237 -0.26 -25.15 -6.50
N ILE A 238 -1.09 -24.12 -6.29
CA ILE A 238 -1.35 -23.08 -7.30
C ILE A 238 -0.08 -22.26 -7.56
N ILE A 239 0.63 -21.88 -6.50
CA ILE A 239 1.89 -21.14 -6.60
C ILE A 239 2.93 -21.98 -7.35
N GLU A 240 3.12 -23.24 -6.96
CA GLU A 240 4.03 -24.16 -7.64
C GLU A 240 3.67 -24.29 -9.14
N LYS A 241 2.40 -24.49 -9.48
CA LYS A 241 1.96 -24.55 -10.88
C LYS A 241 2.26 -23.27 -11.65
N LYS A 242 2.05 -22.10 -11.03
CA LYS A 242 2.33 -20.81 -11.66
C LYS A 242 3.83 -20.64 -11.93
N GLU A 243 4.68 -21.06 -10.99
CA GLU A 243 6.13 -21.02 -11.16
C GLU A 243 6.61 -21.96 -12.28
N HIS A 244 6.02 -23.16 -12.39
CA HIS A 244 6.36 -24.10 -13.47
C HIS A 244 5.86 -23.63 -14.84
N LEU A 245 4.68 -23.01 -14.92
CA LEU A 245 4.16 -22.42 -16.17
C LEU A 245 4.95 -21.16 -16.59
N GLY A 246 5.62 -20.49 -15.66
CA GLY A 246 6.47 -19.32 -15.95
C GLY A 246 7.79 -19.65 -16.66
N VAL A 247 8.13 -20.93 -16.86
CA VAL A 247 9.40 -21.35 -17.50
C VAL A 247 9.24 -21.64 -19.00
N ASP A 248 8.03 -21.95 -19.49
CA ASP A 248 7.82 -22.39 -20.88
C ASP A 248 7.22 -21.33 -21.81
N ASP A 249 6.81 -20.16 -21.30
CA ASP A 249 6.02 -19.19 -22.07
C ASP A 249 6.87 -18.09 -22.73
N LYS A 250 7.80 -18.50 -23.62
CA LYS A 250 8.42 -17.60 -24.61
C LYS A 250 7.70 -17.62 -25.98
N SER A 251 6.52 -18.21 -26.06
CA SER A 251 5.78 -18.28 -27.31
C SER A 251 4.27 -18.14 -27.15
N GLU A 252 3.77 -17.19 -26.35
CA GLU A 252 2.41 -16.67 -26.53
C GLU A 252 2.27 -15.22 -26.02
N SER A 253 2.82 -14.31 -26.83
CA SER A 253 2.11 -13.13 -27.35
C SER A 253 1.05 -12.42 -26.47
N HIS A 254 1.52 -11.31 -25.89
CA HIS A 254 0.87 -9.99 -25.85
C HIS A 254 -0.08 -9.54 -24.71
N ARG A 255 -0.40 -10.34 -23.68
CA ARG A 255 -1.19 -9.81 -22.53
C ARG A 255 -0.52 -9.85 -21.15
N SER A 256 0.57 -10.59 -21.03
CA SER A 256 1.27 -10.85 -19.76
C SER A 256 2.59 -10.09 -19.60
N ARG A 257 3.04 -9.35 -20.63
CA ARG A 257 4.30 -8.59 -20.59
C ARG A 257 4.19 -7.26 -19.81
N ALA A 258 2.99 -6.72 -19.61
CA ALA A 258 2.77 -5.51 -18.82
C ALA A 258 2.98 -5.75 -17.31
N GLN A 259 2.42 -6.84 -16.76
CA GLN A 259 2.49 -7.08 -15.30
C GLN A 259 3.85 -7.57 -14.81
N SER A 260 4.60 -8.32 -15.63
CA SER A 260 5.93 -8.81 -15.22
C SER A 260 7.01 -7.74 -15.35
N THR A 261 6.85 -6.78 -16.26
CA THR A 261 7.77 -5.64 -16.35
C THR A 261 7.51 -4.57 -15.28
N GLU A 262 6.30 -4.50 -14.71
CA GLU A 262 5.99 -3.62 -13.56
C GLU A 262 6.64 -4.08 -12.25
N VAL A 263 6.77 -5.38 -12.00
CA VAL A 263 7.41 -5.89 -10.78
C VAL A 263 8.92 -5.64 -10.79
N GLU A 264 9.60 -5.87 -11.92
CA GLU A 264 11.03 -5.56 -12.05
C GLU A 264 11.30 -4.05 -12.10
N ARG A 265 10.37 -3.24 -12.61
CA ARG A 265 10.49 -1.77 -12.60
C ARG A 265 10.26 -1.18 -11.21
N ALA A 266 9.42 -1.79 -10.37
CA ALA A 266 9.22 -1.39 -8.97
C ALA A 266 10.43 -1.68 -8.06
N GLU A 267 11.20 -2.72 -8.38
CA GLU A 267 12.45 -3.03 -7.66
C GLU A 267 13.61 -2.09 -8.04
N TYR A 268 13.63 -1.57 -9.27
CA TYR A 268 14.65 -0.61 -9.72
C TYR A 268 14.32 0.84 -9.30
N THR A 269 13.05 1.26 -9.32
CA THR A 269 12.66 2.63 -8.91
C THR A 269 12.71 2.87 -7.41
N SER A 270 12.68 1.82 -6.57
CA SER A 270 12.85 1.97 -5.12
C SER A 270 14.27 2.30 -4.68
N LYS A 271 15.29 2.11 -5.53
CA LYS A 271 16.68 2.48 -5.21
C LYS A 271 17.06 3.90 -5.64
N ASP A 272 16.38 4.45 -6.65
CA ASP A 272 16.73 5.76 -7.23
C ASP A 272 15.75 6.90 -6.87
N VAL A 273 14.61 6.61 -6.22
CA VAL A 273 13.68 7.65 -5.71
C VAL A 273 14.05 8.12 -4.29
N ILE A 274 15.07 7.52 -3.66
CA ILE A 274 15.52 7.86 -2.30
C ILE A 274 16.84 8.64 -2.37
N LYS A 275 16.74 9.84 -2.94
CA LYS A 275 17.59 11.01 -2.62
C LYS A 275 16.72 12.25 -2.81
N CYS A 276 15.76 12.44 -1.92
CA CYS A 276 15.04 13.68 -1.64
C CYS A 276 14.65 13.66 -0.16
#